data_AF-A0A8J6UVI7-F1
#
_entry.id   AF-A0A8J6UVI7-F1
#
_cell.length_a   1.000
_cell.length_b   1.000
_cell.length_c   1.000
_cell.angle_alpha   90.00
_cell.angle_beta   90.00
_cell.angle_gamma   90.00
#
_symmetry.space_group_name_H-M   'P 1'
#
loop_
_entity.id
_entity.type
_entity.pdbx_description
1 polymer ?
#
loop_
_entity_poly.entity_id
_entity_poly.type
_entity_poly.pdbx_seq_one_letter_code
_entity_poly.pdbx_strand_id
1 'polypeptide(L)'
;MELVQLAKQGDGRAIATLLNRAFEKQATAVKVNLRGNCLQVLLEATPTPEPLAAMTLMQQVMSHIQPESLERVQVYGREIGAKTFSWQKEIRLQQPQQPPSIQPTLQDRELTKQGDFEQNESQTSPCLQQPSATKKGKLVFYSTRRQSPSRSSTQHQPQAVTVEGWGAVLTGLGLAVILFILSPLKLLFRGFLVMVHEVGHALAHWLFGRPAIPMIDFAFGGGITLSFEQSWLILGLIYVAIAYSIWLYRVYPRLQGVLVGLAGLYSFCLLTDWNLILSTFMGHGMEVLAIFICLYLSISGYFRRMDGDRTIYAMLGFFTLFSDLQFSWQLLYDLDFQSWYEEGKGGIIDNDLVILASEYFNVDLSTVVGWLVASCITAPILAFLLFRYESWLRSAIGKLLA
;
A
#
# COMPACT_ATOMS: atom_id res chain seq x y z
N MET A 1 -38.29 -21.27 -21.25
CA MET A 1 -38.57 -19.82 -21.44
C MET A 1 -38.39 -19.04 -20.15
N GLU A 2 -38.72 -19.62 -18.99
CA GLU A 2 -38.59 -18.99 -17.66
C GLU A 2 -37.17 -18.54 -17.30
N LEU A 3 -36.15 -19.37 -17.57
CA LEU A 3 -34.75 -19.07 -17.21
C LEU A 3 -34.20 -17.79 -17.88
N VAL A 4 -34.54 -17.54 -19.16
CA VAL A 4 -34.08 -16.33 -19.88
C VAL A 4 -34.81 -15.09 -19.38
N GLN A 5 -36.07 -15.21 -18.96
CA GLN A 5 -36.80 -14.10 -18.36
C GLN A 5 -36.26 -13.73 -16.98
N LEU A 6 -35.92 -14.71 -16.15
CA LEU A 6 -35.25 -14.47 -14.87
C LEU A 6 -33.88 -13.81 -15.08
N ALA A 7 -33.11 -14.27 -16.06
CA ALA A 7 -31.83 -13.65 -16.39
C ALA A 7 -31.98 -12.20 -16.90
N LYS A 8 -33.05 -11.90 -17.65
CA LYS A 8 -33.41 -10.52 -18.07
C LYS A 8 -33.70 -9.59 -16.92
N GLN A 9 -34.34 -10.12 -15.87
CA GLN A 9 -34.61 -9.39 -14.62
C GLN A 9 -33.36 -9.21 -13.75
N GLY A 10 -32.23 -9.80 -14.16
CA GLY A 10 -30.97 -9.75 -13.42
C GLY A 10 -30.83 -10.81 -12.35
N ASP A 11 -31.57 -11.93 -12.41
CA ASP A 11 -31.35 -13.03 -11.48
C ASP A 11 -29.95 -13.64 -11.72
N GLY A 12 -29.07 -13.50 -10.72
CA GLY A 12 -27.69 -13.97 -10.79
C GLY A 12 -27.57 -15.48 -11.00
N ARG A 13 -28.48 -16.30 -10.45
CA ARG A 13 -28.46 -17.77 -10.64
C ARG A 13 -28.91 -18.15 -12.04
N ALA A 14 -29.90 -17.46 -12.58
CA ALA A 14 -30.34 -17.67 -13.96
C ALA A 14 -29.24 -17.28 -14.96
N ILE A 15 -28.56 -16.16 -14.73
CA ILE A 15 -27.40 -15.72 -15.53
C ILE A 15 -26.25 -16.73 -15.40
N ALA A 16 -25.94 -17.18 -14.18
CA ALA A 16 -24.91 -18.20 -13.94
C ALA A 16 -25.17 -19.50 -14.71
N THR A 17 -26.43 -19.94 -14.73
CA THR A 17 -26.85 -21.15 -15.45
C THR A 17 -26.68 -20.99 -16.97
N LEU A 18 -27.06 -19.83 -17.51
CA LEU A 18 -26.89 -19.54 -18.93
C LEU A 18 -25.41 -19.43 -19.33
N LEU A 19 -24.58 -18.81 -18.50
CA LEU A 19 -23.15 -18.69 -18.74
C LEU A 19 -22.45 -20.05 -18.65
N ASN A 20 -22.72 -20.85 -17.62
CA ASN A 20 -22.18 -22.21 -17.53
C ASN A 20 -22.52 -23.03 -18.78
N ARG A 21 -23.76 -22.97 -19.27
CA ARG A 21 -24.16 -23.67 -20.50
C ARG A 21 -23.46 -23.15 -21.76
N ALA A 22 -23.15 -21.86 -21.83
CA ALA A 22 -22.45 -21.28 -22.98
C ALA A 22 -20.96 -21.69 -23.02
N PHE A 23 -20.32 -21.72 -21.84
CA PHE A 23 -18.89 -22.03 -21.69
C PHE A 23 -18.59 -23.53 -21.51
N GLU A 24 -19.61 -24.36 -21.29
CA GLU A 24 -19.48 -25.83 -21.18
C GLU A 24 -18.78 -26.44 -22.41
N LYS A 25 -19.05 -25.91 -23.61
CA LYS A 25 -18.42 -26.35 -24.87
C LYS A 25 -16.92 -26.07 -24.92
N GLN A 26 -16.41 -25.17 -24.09
CA GLN A 26 -15.00 -24.78 -24.01
C GLN A 26 -14.29 -25.41 -22.80
N ALA A 27 -14.92 -26.40 -22.13
CA ALA A 27 -14.40 -27.04 -20.92
C ALA A 27 -13.97 -26.02 -19.84
N THR A 28 -14.68 -24.89 -19.76
CA THR A 28 -14.38 -23.78 -18.88
C THR A 28 -15.43 -23.73 -17.76
N ALA A 29 -14.99 -23.84 -16.51
CA ALA A 29 -15.84 -23.67 -15.35
C ALA A 29 -16.16 -22.18 -15.15
N VAL A 30 -17.42 -21.86 -14.88
CA VAL A 30 -17.89 -20.49 -14.70
C VAL A 30 -18.45 -20.29 -13.30
N LYS A 31 -17.80 -19.43 -12.52
CA LYS A 31 -18.34 -18.93 -11.26
C LYS A 31 -18.87 -17.52 -11.46
N VAL A 32 -20.09 -17.27 -10.99
CA VAL A 32 -20.78 -16.00 -11.22
C VAL A 32 -21.24 -15.45 -9.89
N ASN A 33 -20.93 -14.18 -9.66
CA ASN A 33 -21.41 -13.43 -8.53
C ASN A 33 -22.10 -12.15 -9.02
N LEU A 34 -23.24 -11.84 -8.43
CA LEU A 34 -24.00 -10.63 -8.72
C LEU A 34 -23.99 -9.71 -7.50
N ARG A 35 -23.49 -8.48 -7.67
CA ARG A 35 -23.60 -7.43 -6.63
C ARG A 35 -24.06 -6.11 -7.24
N GLY A 36 -25.26 -5.68 -6.83
CA GLY A 36 -25.91 -4.48 -7.37
C GLY A 36 -26.09 -4.59 -8.88
N ASN A 37 -25.56 -3.61 -9.62
CA ASN A 37 -25.65 -3.56 -11.09
C ASN A 37 -24.39 -4.12 -11.78
N CYS A 38 -23.52 -4.85 -11.06
CA CYS A 38 -22.30 -5.43 -11.60
C CYS A 38 -22.33 -6.96 -11.51
N LEU A 39 -22.11 -7.62 -12.65
CA LEU A 39 -21.95 -9.07 -12.72
C LEU A 39 -20.45 -9.42 -12.78
N GLN A 40 -19.98 -10.22 -11.84
CA GLN A 40 -18.63 -10.76 -11.85
C GLN A 40 -18.65 -12.20 -12.34
N VAL A 41 -17.76 -12.52 -13.27
CA VAL A 41 -17.65 -13.85 -13.88
C VAL A 41 -16.20 -14.30 -13.84
N LEU A 42 -15.94 -15.39 -13.14
CA LEU A 42 -14.64 -16.07 -13.16
C LEU A 42 -14.72 -17.29 -14.08
N LEU A 43 -13.78 -17.34 -15.03
CA LEU A 43 -13.59 -18.42 -15.98
C LEU A 43 -12.32 -19.20 -15.59
N GLU A 44 -12.48 -20.48 -15.26
CA GLU A 44 -11.39 -21.39 -14.90
C GLU A 44 -11.29 -22.53 -15.93
N ALA A 45 -10.14 -22.68 -16.57
CA ALA A 45 -9.87 -23.78 -17.52
C ALA A 45 -8.39 -24.19 -17.50
N THR A 46 -8.05 -25.35 -18.04
CA THR A 46 -6.65 -25.80 -18.21
C THR A 46 -6.44 -26.19 -19.68
N PRO A 47 -5.69 -25.42 -20.49
CA PRO A 47 -5.02 -24.15 -20.16
C PRO A 47 -6.02 -22.99 -19.94
N THR A 48 -5.54 -21.87 -19.38
CA THR A 48 -6.34 -20.65 -19.14
C THR A 48 -7.14 -20.23 -20.38
N PRO A 49 -8.41 -19.77 -20.23
CA PRO A 49 -9.21 -19.33 -21.37
C PRO A 49 -8.55 -18.17 -22.12
N GLU A 50 -8.58 -18.20 -23.45
CA GLU A 50 -8.05 -17.10 -24.27
C GLU A 50 -8.95 -15.86 -24.13
N PRO A 51 -8.40 -14.67 -23.79
CA PRO A 51 -9.20 -13.49 -23.45
C PRO A 51 -10.15 -13.04 -24.55
N LEU A 52 -9.73 -13.06 -25.82
CA LEU A 52 -10.55 -12.54 -26.93
C LEU A 52 -11.75 -13.45 -27.21
N ALA A 53 -11.54 -14.76 -27.24
CA ALA A 53 -12.57 -15.76 -27.44
C ALA A 53 -13.58 -15.76 -26.27
N ALA A 54 -13.08 -15.70 -25.03
CA ALA A 54 -13.90 -15.63 -23.84
C ALA A 54 -14.77 -14.36 -23.81
N MET A 55 -14.19 -13.21 -24.15
CA MET A 55 -14.90 -11.94 -24.20
C MET A 55 -15.91 -11.85 -25.34
N THR A 56 -15.60 -12.45 -26.50
CA THR A 56 -16.55 -12.53 -27.63
C THR A 56 -17.76 -13.36 -27.26
N LEU A 57 -17.56 -14.53 -26.64
CA LEU A 57 -18.65 -15.37 -26.18
C LEU A 57 -19.45 -14.68 -25.07
N MET A 58 -18.78 -14.00 -24.13
CA MET A 58 -19.44 -13.24 -23.08
C MET A 58 -20.33 -12.14 -23.66
N GLN A 59 -19.82 -11.34 -24.61
CA GLN A 59 -20.60 -10.32 -25.30
C GLN A 59 -21.80 -10.92 -26.03
N GLN A 60 -21.63 -12.06 -26.70
CA GLN A 60 -22.72 -12.75 -27.37
C GLN A 60 -23.82 -13.17 -26.38
N VAL A 61 -23.46 -13.79 -25.25
CA VAL A 61 -24.44 -14.20 -24.22
C VAL A 61 -25.13 -12.98 -23.62
N MET A 62 -24.37 -11.93 -23.27
CA MET A 62 -24.93 -10.70 -22.70
C MET A 62 -25.84 -9.96 -23.69
N SER A 63 -25.53 -9.96 -24.99
CA SER A 63 -26.37 -9.36 -26.03
C SER A 63 -27.69 -10.11 -26.25
N HIS A 64 -27.73 -11.40 -25.91
CA HIS A 64 -28.92 -12.24 -26.01
C HIS A 64 -29.81 -12.12 -24.76
N ILE A 65 -29.20 -12.00 -23.58
CA ILE A 65 -29.92 -11.80 -22.32
C ILE A 65 -30.44 -10.37 -22.22
N GLN A 66 -29.59 -9.36 -22.46
CA GLN A 66 -29.88 -7.93 -22.23
C GLN A 66 -30.48 -7.68 -20.83
N PRO A 67 -29.72 -7.97 -19.76
CA PRO A 67 -30.21 -7.78 -18.40
C PRO A 67 -30.39 -6.28 -18.10
N GLU A 68 -31.61 -5.88 -17.77
CA GLU A 68 -31.98 -4.45 -17.62
C GLU A 68 -31.39 -3.81 -16.36
N SER A 69 -31.14 -4.63 -15.34
CA SER A 69 -30.60 -4.20 -14.04
C SER A 69 -29.06 -4.18 -13.98
N LEU A 70 -28.36 -4.59 -15.04
CA LEU A 70 -26.90 -4.64 -15.06
C LEU A 70 -26.29 -3.55 -15.93
N GLU A 71 -25.34 -2.82 -15.35
CA GLU A 71 -24.59 -1.76 -16.03
C GLU A 71 -23.26 -2.31 -16.57
N ARG A 72 -22.62 -3.21 -15.82
CA ARG A 72 -21.24 -3.66 -16.07
C ARG A 72 -21.08 -5.15 -15.81
N VAL A 73 -20.18 -5.79 -16.57
CA VAL A 73 -19.75 -7.18 -16.37
C VAL A 73 -18.23 -7.23 -16.28
N GLN A 74 -17.69 -7.74 -15.17
CA GLN A 74 -16.27 -7.98 -14.98
C GLN A 74 -15.97 -9.46 -15.21
N VAL A 75 -15.04 -9.75 -16.10
CA VAL A 75 -14.65 -11.11 -16.48
C VAL A 75 -13.20 -11.33 -16.09
N TYR A 76 -12.96 -12.42 -15.36
CA TYR A 76 -11.65 -12.85 -14.90
C TYR A 76 -11.34 -14.21 -15.52
N GLY A 77 -10.11 -14.40 -16.01
CA GLY A 77 -9.63 -15.69 -16.49
C GLY A 77 -8.45 -16.17 -15.67
N ARG A 78 -8.48 -17.43 -15.25
CA ARG A 78 -7.34 -18.10 -14.61
C ARG A 78 -7.26 -19.58 -14.99
N GLU A 79 -6.09 -20.17 -14.79
CA GLU A 79 -5.95 -21.61 -14.86
C GLU A 79 -6.64 -22.28 -13.66
N ILE A 80 -7.11 -23.53 -13.80
CA ILE A 80 -7.71 -24.25 -12.67
C ILE A 80 -6.67 -24.39 -11.55
N GLY A 81 -7.00 -23.90 -10.35
CA GLY A 81 -6.10 -23.91 -9.20
C GLY A 81 -5.06 -22.77 -9.17
N ALA A 82 -5.06 -21.86 -10.15
CA ALA A 82 -4.19 -20.68 -10.14
C ALA A 82 -4.70 -19.62 -9.14
N LYS A 83 -3.75 -18.94 -8.47
CA LYS A 83 -4.00 -18.01 -7.36
C LYS A 83 -4.19 -16.55 -7.78
N THR A 84 -3.86 -16.24 -9.02
CA THR A 84 -4.01 -14.91 -9.62
C THR A 84 -4.77 -15.04 -10.92
N PHE A 85 -5.46 -13.97 -11.30
CA PHE A 85 -6.06 -13.92 -12.62
C PHE A 85 -4.96 -13.74 -13.65
N SER A 86 -4.90 -14.64 -14.62
CA SER A 86 -4.04 -14.46 -15.79
C SER A 86 -4.46 -13.22 -16.58
N TRP A 87 -5.75 -12.85 -16.52
CA TRP A 87 -6.27 -11.62 -17.11
C TRP A 87 -7.61 -11.20 -16.51
N GLN A 88 -7.92 -9.91 -16.64
CA GLN A 88 -9.20 -9.30 -16.29
C GLN A 88 -9.67 -8.37 -17.40
N LYS A 89 -10.97 -8.37 -17.68
CA LYS A 89 -11.64 -7.48 -18.64
C LYS A 89 -12.99 -7.00 -18.12
N GLU A 90 -13.46 -5.86 -18.61
CA GLU A 90 -14.77 -5.29 -18.27
C GLU A 90 -15.59 -5.03 -19.54
N ILE A 91 -16.89 -5.31 -19.48
CA ILE A 91 -17.88 -5.00 -20.51
C ILE A 91 -18.90 -4.05 -19.88
N ARG A 92 -19.14 -2.89 -20.49
CA ARG A 92 -20.26 -2.03 -20.13
C ARG A 92 -21.47 -2.37 -21.00
N LEU A 93 -22.58 -2.68 -20.36
CA LEU A 93 -23.83 -3.09 -21.03
C LEU A 93 -24.69 -1.88 -21.42
N GLN A 94 -24.54 -0.76 -20.71
CA GLN A 94 -25.19 0.51 -21.03
C GLN A 94 -24.14 1.59 -21.33
N GLN A 95 -24.21 2.21 -22.51
CA GLN A 95 -23.51 3.46 -22.78
C GLN A 95 -24.31 4.60 -22.15
N PRO A 96 -23.69 5.51 -21.37
CA PRO A 96 -24.32 6.79 -21.07
C PRO A 96 -24.64 7.45 -22.40
N GLN A 97 -25.91 7.74 -22.68
CA GLN A 97 -26.27 8.60 -23.79
C GLN A 97 -25.50 9.91 -23.60
N GLN A 98 -24.52 10.20 -24.47
CA GLN A 98 -23.92 11.52 -24.53
C GLN A 98 -25.06 12.52 -24.82
N PRO A 99 -25.32 13.50 -23.94
CA PRO A 99 -26.07 14.66 -24.35
C PRO A 99 -25.30 15.33 -25.50
N PRO A 100 -25.99 15.90 -26.51
CA PRO A 100 -25.34 16.44 -27.70
C PRO A 100 -24.22 17.42 -27.32
N SER A 101 -23.04 17.16 -27.86
CA SER A 101 -21.86 18.00 -27.68
C SER A 101 -22.13 19.41 -28.21
N ILE A 102 -22.35 20.37 -27.31
CA ILE A 102 -22.13 21.77 -27.62
C ILE A 102 -20.61 21.97 -27.63
N GLN A 103 -20.02 21.91 -28.81
CA GLN A 103 -18.66 22.41 -29.03
C GLN A 103 -18.70 23.93 -28.91
N PRO A 104 -17.88 24.57 -28.05
CA PRO A 104 -17.59 25.98 -28.23
C PRO A 104 -16.69 26.10 -29.45
N THR A 105 -17.25 26.66 -30.53
CA THR A 105 -16.53 27.09 -31.72
C THR A 105 -15.41 28.06 -31.32
N LEU A 106 -14.17 27.59 -31.38
CA LEU A 106 -13.00 28.46 -31.40
C LEU A 106 -12.87 29.02 -32.82
N GLN A 107 -13.46 30.20 -33.06
CA GLN A 107 -13.02 31.13 -34.08
C GLN A 107 -13.70 32.49 -33.87
N ASP A 108 -12.84 33.50 -33.71
CA ASP A 108 -13.01 34.93 -34.00
C ASP A 108 -12.73 35.86 -32.81
N ARG A 109 -11.47 36.27 -32.69
CA ARG A 109 -11.07 37.67 -32.88
C ARG A 109 -9.58 37.87 -32.71
N GLU A 110 -8.91 37.96 -33.86
CA GLU A 110 -7.64 38.68 -33.99
C GLU A 110 -7.92 40.16 -34.27
N LEU A 111 -7.08 41.01 -33.67
CA LEU A 111 -6.53 42.28 -34.19
C LEU A 111 -7.35 43.59 -34.21
N THR A 112 -6.91 44.52 -33.35
CA THR A 112 -6.54 45.92 -33.71
C THR A 112 -5.64 46.46 -32.59
N LYS A 113 -4.31 46.60 -32.78
CA LYS A 113 -3.53 47.80 -33.20
C LYS A 113 -3.74 49.05 -32.31
N GLN A 114 -2.79 49.94 -31.97
CA GLN A 114 -1.32 50.08 -32.01
C GLN A 114 -1.01 51.54 -31.52
N GLY A 115 0.14 51.78 -30.88
CA GLY A 115 0.83 53.09 -30.71
C GLY A 115 0.51 53.88 -29.42
N ASP A 116 1.40 54.67 -28.81
CA ASP A 116 2.84 54.97 -28.89
C ASP A 116 3.14 56.02 -27.76
N PHE A 117 4.43 56.34 -27.55
CA PHE A 117 5.02 57.51 -26.82
C PHE A 117 5.43 57.42 -25.32
N GLU A 118 6.70 57.04 -25.14
CA GLU A 118 7.87 57.83 -24.64
C GLU A 118 7.91 58.71 -23.36
N GLN A 119 9.11 58.66 -22.74
CA GLN A 119 9.82 59.60 -21.84
C GLN A 119 9.37 59.67 -20.36
N ASN A 120 10.25 59.71 -19.34
CA ASN A 120 11.51 60.46 -19.26
C ASN A 120 12.48 59.93 -18.16
N GLU A 121 13.72 60.37 -18.28
CA GLU A 121 14.99 59.99 -17.61
C GLU A 121 15.17 60.34 -16.12
N SER A 122 16.24 59.74 -15.55
CA SER A 122 17.29 60.32 -14.68
C SER A 122 17.48 59.56 -13.36
N GLN A 123 18.44 58.64 -13.25
CA GLN A 123 19.87 58.87 -12.95
C GLN A 123 20.14 59.75 -11.73
N THR A 124 20.73 59.18 -10.66
CA THR A 124 22.15 59.38 -10.27
C THR A 124 22.39 58.99 -8.80
N SER A 125 23.38 58.12 -8.57
CA SER A 125 24.27 58.17 -7.38
C SER A 125 25.42 59.14 -7.72
N PRO A 126 26.20 59.73 -6.78
CA PRO A 126 27.26 58.96 -6.10
C PRO A 126 27.81 59.52 -4.75
N CYS A 127 28.69 58.71 -4.14
CA CYS A 127 30.01 59.08 -3.60
C CYS A 127 30.27 58.99 -2.08
N LEU A 128 31.52 58.56 -1.83
CA LEU A 128 32.27 58.34 -0.60
C LEU A 128 32.20 59.47 0.43
N GLN A 129 32.32 59.11 1.73
CA GLN A 129 33.22 59.76 2.69
C GLN A 129 33.41 58.92 3.97
N GLN A 130 34.68 58.67 4.34
CA GLN A 130 35.11 58.37 5.71
C GLN A 130 35.23 59.69 6.51
N PRO A 131 35.22 59.62 7.86
CA PRO A 131 36.41 60.08 8.58
C PRO A 131 36.83 59.24 9.81
N SER A 132 38.15 59.02 9.90
CA SER A 132 39.07 59.23 11.03
C SER A 132 38.69 58.96 12.50
N ALA A 133 39.34 57.93 13.05
CA ALA A 133 40.27 57.93 14.20
C ALA A 133 39.85 58.30 15.66
N THR A 134 40.27 57.38 16.55
CA THR A 134 40.65 57.49 17.98
C THR A 134 39.59 57.41 19.10
N LYS A 135 39.60 56.30 19.85
CA LYS A 135 39.98 56.29 21.29
C LYS A 135 40.26 54.88 21.83
N LYS A 136 41.27 54.84 22.71
CA LYS A 136 41.92 53.74 23.43
C LYS A 136 40.97 52.78 24.18
N GLY A 137 41.36 51.51 24.28
CA GLY A 137 41.29 50.78 25.57
C GLY A 137 40.80 49.32 25.53
N LYS A 138 41.65 48.43 26.06
CA LYS A 138 41.44 47.02 26.45
C LYS A 138 41.36 45.96 25.35
N LEU A 139 42.54 45.43 24.98
CA LEU A 139 42.68 44.04 24.56
C LEU A 139 42.29 43.14 25.74
N VAL A 140 41.17 42.43 25.61
CA VAL A 140 40.84 41.28 26.45
C VAL A 140 41.43 40.05 25.76
N PHE A 141 42.55 39.55 26.29
CA PHE A 141 43.07 38.24 25.92
C PHE A 141 42.08 37.17 26.41
N TYR A 142 41.31 36.58 25.51
CA TYR A 142 40.67 35.30 25.80
C TYR A 142 41.76 34.22 25.81
N SER A 143 42.19 33.83 27.01
CA SER A 143 42.97 32.62 27.22
C SER A 143 42.14 31.41 26.76
N THR A 144 42.38 30.91 25.55
CA THR A 144 41.84 29.63 25.14
C THR A 144 42.56 28.54 25.94
N ARG A 145 41.99 28.18 27.10
CA ARG A 145 42.36 26.97 27.83
C ARG A 145 42.05 25.81 26.88
N ARG A 146 43.09 25.22 26.27
CA ARG A 146 43.03 23.89 25.64
C ARG A 146 42.46 22.94 26.68
N GLN A 147 41.17 22.64 26.58
CA GLN A 147 40.60 21.48 27.21
C GLN A 147 41.16 20.28 26.46
N SER A 148 42.03 19.53 27.14
CA SER A 148 42.38 18.17 26.74
C SER A 148 41.09 17.39 26.49
N PRO A 149 40.96 16.62 25.40
CA PRO A 149 39.79 15.79 25.18
C PRO A 149 39.78 14.74 26.30
N SER A 150 38.88 14.90 27.27
CA SER A 150 38.56 13.82 28.18
C SER A 150 38.04 12.68 27.31
N ARG A 151 38.72 11.53 27.37
CA ARG A 151 38.16 10.26 26.91
C ARG A 151 36.90 10.01 27.74
N SER A 152 35.75 10.49 27.28
CA SER A 152 34.48 10.00 27.78
C SER A 152 34.38 8.56 27.31
N SER A 153 34.54 7.63 28.25
CA SER A 153 34.04 6.28 28.06
C SER A 153 32.55 6.41 27.74
N THR A 154 32.17 6.17 26.49
CA THR A 154 30.78 6.19 26.04
C THR A 154 30.07 5.01 26.72
N GLN A 155 29.65 5.21 27.97
CA GLN A 155 28.71 4.30 28.61
C GLN A 155 27.43 4.40 27.80
N HIS A 156 27.16 3.38 27.01
CA HIS A 156 25.95 3.30 26.24
C HIS A 156 24.78 3.12 27.21
N GLN A 157 24.17 4.20 27.66
CA GLN A 157 22.97 4.14 28.47
C GLN A 157 21.73 4.06 27.57
N PRO A 158 20.71 3.29 27.98
CA PRO A 158 19.48 3.22 27.22
C PRO A 158 18.74 4.56 27.23
N GLN A 159 18.15 4.94 26.09
CA GLN A 159 17.55 6.25 25.86
C GLN A 159 16.22 6.39 26.59
N ALA A 160 16.02 7.49 27.32
CA ALA A 160 14.74 7.79 27.96
C ALA A 160 13.83 8.54 26.98
N VAL A 161 12.54 8.23 26.99
CA VAL A 161 11.55 8.96 26.20
C VAL A 161 11.37 10.35 26.82
N THR A 162 11.54 11.38 25.99
CA THR A 162 11.35 12.78 26.39
C THR A 162 9.92 13.04 26.87
N VAL A 163 9.71 14.03 27.75
CA VAL A 163 8.37 14.46 28.19
C VAL A 163 7.48 14.84 26.99
N GLU A 164 8.05 15.54 26.00
CA GLU A 164 7.37 15.84 24.74
C GLU A 164 6.94 14.57 23.97
N GLY A 165 7.74 13.50 24.04
CA GLY A 165 7.45 12.23 23.38
C GLY A 165 6.30 11.49 24.03
N TRP A 166 6.32 11.40 25.36
CA TRP A 166 5.17 10.89 26.10
C TRP A 166 3.92 11.74 25.86
N GLY A 167 4.05 13.07 25.87
CA GLY A 167 2.97 13.99 25.54
C GLY A 167 2.39 13.72 24.15
N ALA A 168 3.24 13.56 23.14
CA ALA A 168 2.79 13.27 21.78
C ALA A 168 2.12 11.90 21.63
N VAL A 169 2.67 10.86 22.26
CA VAL A 169 2.10 9.50 22.24
C VAL A 169 0.75 9.48 22.93
N LEU A 170 0.62 10.09 24.12
CA LEU A 170 -0.63 10.12 24.87
C LEU A 170 -1.70 10.98 24.18
N THR A 171 -1.32 12.13 23.63
CA THR A 171 -2.26 12.97 22.84
C THR A 171 -2.70 12.25 21.57
N GLY A 172 -1.78 11.60 20.86
CA GLY A 172 -2.08 10.82 19.66
C GLY A 172 -3.00 9.63 19.97
N LEU A 173 -2.78 8.93 21.09
CA LEU A 173 -3.66 7.88 21.58
C LEU A 173 -5.08 8.41 21.83
N GLY A 174 -5.22 9.54 22.53
CA GLY A 174 -6.51 10.17 22.77
C GLY A 174 -7.23 10.53 21.47
N LEU A 175 -6.51 11.11 20.51
CA LEU A 175 -7.07 11.41 19.18
C LEU A 175 -7.48 10.14 18.42
N ALA A 176 -6.66 9.09 18.45
CA ALA A 176 -6.98 7.82 17.80
C ALA A 176 -8.26 7.20 18.36
N VAL A 177 -8.45 7.22 19.68
CA VAL A 177 -9.70 6.75 20.31
C VAL A 177 -10.90 7.59 19.87
N ILE A 178 -10.78 8.91 19.82
CA ILE A 178 -11.85 9.80 19.34
C ILE A 178 -12.20 9.48 17.88
N LEU A 179 -11.20 9.37 17.00
CA LEU A 179 -11.39 9.01 15.59
C LEU A 179 -12.07 7.65 15.43
N PHE A 180 -11.70 6.69 16.28
CA PHE A 180 -12.22 5.34 16.24
C PHE A 180 -13.68 5.23 16.69
N ILE A 181 -14.13 6.13 17.57
CA ILE A 181 -15.51 6.20 18.05
C ILE A 181 -16.38 6.98 17.08
N LEU A 182 -15.87 8.07 16.49
CA LEU A 182 -16.64 8.93 15.57
C LEU A 182 -16.77 8.28 14.18
N SER A 183 -17.93 7.67 13.93
CA SER A 183 -18.27 6.94 12.71
C SER A 183 -17.84 7.59 11.37
N PRO A 184 -18.11 8.88 11.09
CA PRO A 184 -17.71 9.47 9.80
C PRO A 184 -16.19 9.59 9.64
N LEU A 185 -15.45 9.86 10.71
CA LEU A 185 -13.99 9.95 10.66
C LEU A 185 -13.38 8.55 10.56
N LYS A 186 -13.95 7.56 11.27
CA LYS A 186 -13.56 6.16 11.13
C LYS A 186 -13.65 5.68 9.68
N LEU A 187 -14.69 6.07 8.94
CA LEU A 187 -14.85 5.71 7.53
C LEU A 187 -13.73 6.30 6.65
N LEU A 188 -13.38 7.57 6.84
CA LEU A 188 -12.30 8.23 6.10
C LEU A 188 -10.95 7.53 6.31
N PHE A 189 -10.60 7.24 7.57
CA PHE A 189 -9.33 6.59 7.90
C PHE A 189 -9.31 5.09 7.58
N ARG A 190 -10.46 4.41 7.51
CA ARG A 190 -10.55 3.07 6.94
C ARG A 190 -10.09 3.03 5.48
N GLY A 191 -10.43 4.05 4.69
CA GLY A 191 -9.93 4.16 3.30
C GLY A 191 -8.41 4.30 3.24
N PHE A 192 -7.81 5.06 4.16
CA PHE A 192 -6.35 5.15 4.29
C PHE A 192 -5.73 3.79 4.67
N LEU A 193 -6.32 3.08 5.64
CA LEU A 193 -5.82 1.78 6.09
C LEU A 193 -5.86 0.75 4.95
N VAL A 194 -6.95 0.70 4.20
CA VAL A 194 -7.05 -0.10 2.98
C VAL A 194 -5.95 0.26 1.98
N MET A 195 -5.64 1.54 1.77
CA MET A 195 -4.53 1.93 0.90
C MET A 195 -3.19 1.39 1.41
N VAL A 196 -2.91 1.49 2.71
CA VAL A 196 -1.69 0.95 3.33
C VAL A 196 -1.61 -0.57 3.11
N HIS A 197 -2.73 -1.28 3.26
CA HIS A 197 -2.86 -2.70 2.98
C HIS A 197 -2.49 -3.03 1.53
N GLU A 198 -3.14 -2.40 0.56
CA GLU A 198 -2.88 -2.68 -0.87
C GLU A 198 -1.46 -2.29 -1.29
N VAL A 199 -0.91 -1.21 -0.73
CA VAL A 199 0.49 -0.84 -0.95
C VAL A 199 1.43 -1.95 -0.44
N GLY A 200 1.08 -2.63 0.65
CA GLY A 200 1.81 -3.78 1.16
C GLY A 200 1.93 -4.91 0.14
N HIS A 201 0.80 -5.37 -0.41
CA HIS A 201 0.79 -6.36 -1.49
C HIS A 201 1.58 -5.88 -2.71
N ALA A 202 1.35 -4.64 -3.15
CA ALA A 202 1.99 -4.10 -4.33
C ALA A 202 3.52 -4.06 -4.18
N LEU A 203 4.03 -3.56 -3.05
CA LEU A 203 5.47 -3.50 -2.78
C LEU A 203 6.10 -4.90 -2.75
N ALA A 204 5.43 -5.87 -2.13
CA ALA A 204 5.91 -7.25 -2.08
C ALA A 204 5.96 -7.88 -3.47
N HIS A 205 4.93 -7.67 -4.29
CA HIS A 205 4.93 -8.12 -5.68
C HIS A 205 6.08 -7.50 -6.49
N TRP A 206 6.30 -6.18 -6.37
CA TRP A 206 7.43 -5.51 -7.02
C TRP A 206 8.78 -6.06 -6.58
N LEU A 207 8.93 -6.39 -5.29
CA LEU A 207 10.14 -7.01 -4.74
C LEU A 207 10.44 -8.37 -5.40
N PHE A 208 9.40 -9.12 -5.79
CA PHE A 208 9.54 -10.39 -6.50
C PHE A 208 9.43 -10.28 -8.02
N GLY A 209 9.56 -9.05 -8.56
CA GLY A 209 9.60 -8.80 -10.00
C GLY A 209 8.24 -8.84 -10.69
N ARG A 210 7.14 -8.79 -9.95
CA ARG A 210 5.78 -8.68 -10.47
C ARG A 210 5.33 -7.23 -10.37
N PRO A 211 5.20 -6.50 -11.48
CA PRO A 211 4.57 -5.18 -11.44
C PRO A 211 3.21 -5.31 -10.76
N ALA A 212 2.90 -4.38 -9.86
CA ALA A 212 1.60 -4.37 -9.19
C ALA A 212 1.12 -2.94 -8.95
N ILE A 213 -0.20 -2.76 -9.02
CA ILE A 213 -0.87 -1.48 -8.81
C ILE A 213 -1.91 -1.65 -7.71
N PRO A 214 -1.76 -0.94 -6.56
CA PRO A 214 -2.77 -0.92 -5.53
C PRO A 214 -3.97 -0.09 -6.00
N MET A 215 -5.18 -0.61 -5.82
CA MET A 215 -6.40 0.08 -6.20
C MET A 215 -7.45 0.01 -5.08
N ILE A 216 -8.27 1.06 -4.98
CA ILE A 216 -9.46 1.06 -4.13
C ILE A 216 -10.62 0.49 -4.94
N ASP A 217 -11.29 -0.50 -4.37
CA ASP A 217 -12.49 -1.09 -4.96
C ASP A 217 -13.74 -0.50 -4.30
N PHE A 218 -14.35 0.46 -4.99
CA PHE A 218 -15.61 1.07 -4.55
C PHE A 218 -16.83 0.17 -4.75
N ALA A 219 -16.74 -0.89 -5.57
CA ALA A 219 -17.88 -1.76 -5.86
C ALA A 219 -18.13 -2.79 -4.75
N PHE A 220 -17.06 -3.33 -4.14
CA PHE A 220 -17.14 -4.30 -3.05
C PHE A 220 -16.83 -3.69 -1.67
N GLY A 221 -16.27 -2.47 -1.65
CA GLY A 221 -15.63 -1.91 -0.48
C GLY A 221 -14.27 -2.57 -0.23
N GLY A 222 -13.29 -1.79 0.22
CA GLY A 222 -11.92 -2.26 0.44
C GLY A 222 -11.01 -1.99 -0.76
N GLY A 223 -9.97 -2.80 -0.90
CA GLY A 223 -8.94 -2.64 -1.92
C GLY A 223 -8.72 -3.92 -2.73
N ILE A 224 -8.09 -3.78 -3.89
CA ILE A 224 -7.59 -4.88 -4.71
C ILE A 224 -6.23 -4.46 -5.25
N THR A 225 -5.25 -5.33 -5.15
CA THR A 225 -3.96 -5.16 -5.81
C THR A 225 -3.94 -5.93 -7.13
N LEU A 226 -3.85 -5.19 -8.23
CA LEU A 226 -3.64 -5.80 -9.54
C LEU A 226 -2.17 -6.15 -9.69
N SER A 227 -1.84 -7.43 -9.59
CA SER A 227 -0.50 -7.94 -9.90
C SER A 227 -0.43 -8.50 -11.31
N PHE A 228 0.69 -8.25 -11.97
CA PHE A 228 1.01 -8.77 -13.30
C PHE A 228 1.97 -9.95 -13.20
N GLU A 229 2.20 -10.61 -14.33
CA GLU A 229 3.19 -11.68 -14.43
C GLU A 229 4.59 -11.20 -14.09
N GLN A 230 5.42 -12.17 -13.71
CA GLN A 230 6.79 -11.91 -13.30
C GLN A 230 7.65 -11.47 -14.50
N SER A 231 8.27 -10.30 -14.38
CA SER A 231 9.10 -9.71 -15.41
C SER A 231 10.58 -10.03 -15.19
N TRP A 232 11.18 -10.75 -16.13
CA TRP A 232 12.62 -11.03 -16.16
C TRP A 232 13.48 -9.76 -16.16
N LEU A 233 12.99 -8.67 -16.77
CA LEU A 233 13.70 -7.39 -16.78
C LEU A 233 13.78 -6.78 -15.39
N ILE A 234 12.68 -6.78 -14.63
CA ILE A 234 12.66 -6.26 -13.26
C ILE A 234 13.54 -7.10 -12.35
N LEU A 235 13.45 -8.44 -12.47
CA LEU A 235 14.35 -9.34 -11.72
C LEU A 235 15.82 -9.08 -12.04
N GLY A 236 16.16 -8.92 -13.32
CA GLY A 236 17.52 -8.57 -13.75
C GLY A 236 18.01 -7.28 -13.07
N LEU A 237 17.18 -6.24 -13.04
CA LEU A 237 17.49 -4.99 -12.35
C LEU A 237 17.68 -5.17 -10.84
N ILE A 238 16.86 -5.99 -10.18
CA ILE A 238 16.99 -6.30 -8.75
C ILE A 238 18.32 -7.01 -8.49
N TYR A 239 18.67 -8.04 -9.25
CA TYR A 239 19.95 -8.74 -9.09
C TYR A 239 21.15 -7.86 -9.43
N VAL A 240 21.04 -6.97 -10.41
CA VAL A 240 22.07 -5.95 -10.69
C VAL A 240 22.22 -5.00 -9.49
N ALA A 241 21.13 -4.55 -8.88
CA ALA A 241 21.17 -3.70 -7.69
C ALA A 241 21.79 -4.43 -6.48
N ILE A 242 21.49 -5.71 -6.29
CA ILE A 242 22.11 -6.55 -5.26
C ILE A 242 23.61 -6.71 -5.52
N ALA A 243 24.02 -7.07 -6.74
CA ALA A 243 25.41 -7.22 -7.12
C ALA A 243 26.19 -5.89 -6.98
N TYR A 244 25.59 -4.79 -7.40
CA TYR A 244 26.14 -3.45 -7.23
C TYR A 244 26.29 -3.08 -5.75
N SER A 245 25.32 -3.42 -4.90
CA SER A 245 25.41 -3.20 -3.46
C SER A 245 26.54 -4.00 -2.82
N ILE A 246 26.71 -5.28 -3.19
CA ILE A 246 27.81 -6.12 -2.73
C ILE A 246 29.16 -5.54 -3.17
N TRP A 247 29.25 -5.02 -4.40
CA TRP A 247 30.44 -4.36 -4.92
C TRP A 247 30.74 -3.04 -4.20
N LEU A 248 29.73 -2.21 -3.95
CA LEU A 248 29.86 -0.91 -3.28
C LEU A 248 30.44 -1.07 -1.87
N TYR A 249 29.99 -2.10 -1.15
CA TYR A 249 30.42 -2.39 0.22
C TYR A 249 31.58 -3.38 0.33
N ARG A 250 32.39 -3.54 -0.74
CA ARG A 250 33.54 -4.48 -0.77
C ARG A 250 34.64 -4.24 0.25
N VAL A 251 34.68 -3.05 0.84
CA VAL A 251 35.62 -2.69 1.90
C VAL A 251 35.23 -3.36 3.23
N TYR A 252 33.97 -3.76 3.39
CA TYR A 252 33.43 -4.31 4.63
C TYR A 252 33.04 -5.80 4.46
N PRO A 253 33.97 -6.75 4.67
CA PRO A 253 33.75 -8.16 4.33
C PRO A 253 32.61 -8.81 5.13
N ARG A 254 32.39 -8.37 6.38
CA ARG A 254 31.25 -8.81 7.20
C ARG A 254 29.92 -8.38 6.59
N LEU A 255 29.82 -7.12 6.17
CA LEU A 255 28.63 -6.61 5.49
C LEU A 255 28.40 -7.31 4.16
N GLN A 256 29.45 -7.58 3.38
CA GLN A 256 29.32 -8.38 2.17
C GLN A 256 28.76 -9.77 2.45
N GLY A 257 29.25 -10.47 3.48
CA GLY A 257 28.73 -11.77 3.89
C GLY A 257 27.23 -11.71 4.20
N VAL A 258 26.79 -10.67 4.91
CA VAL A 258 25.36 -10.44 5.18
C VAL A 258 24.57 -10.18 3.89
N LEU A 259 25.07 -9.32 3.00
CA LEU A 259 24.40 -9.02 1.72
C LEU A 259 24.30 -10.25 0.80
N VAL A 260 25.35 -11.08 0.75
CA VAL A 260 25.32 -12.35 0.01
C VAL A 260 24.33 -13.33 0.64
N GLY A 261 24.29 -13.42 1.97
CA GLY A 261 23.29 -14.22 2.68
C GLY A 261 21.86 -13.76 2.39
N LEU A 262 21.60 -12.45 2.41
CA LEU A 262 20.31 -11.87 2.04
C LEU A 262 19.97 -12.11 0.57
N ALA A 263 20.94 -12.05 -0.34
CA ALA A 263 20.75 -12.39 -1.75
C ALA A 263 20.40 -13.87 -1.94
N GLY A 264 21.03 -14.77 -1.18
CA GLY A 264 20.71 -16.20 -1.15
C GLY A 264 19.29 -16.45 -0.62
N LEU A 265 18.92 -15.82 0.49
CA LEU A 265 17.56 -15.89 1.04
C LEU A 265 16.52 -15.33 0.06
N TYR A 266 16.80 -14.19 -0.56
CA TYR A 266 15.95 -13.61 -1.59
C TYR A 266 15.75 -14.60 -2.76
N SER A 267 16.84 -15.19 -3.24
CA SER A 267 16.79 -16.18 -4.33
C SER A 267 15.98 -17.41 -3.93
N PHE A 268 16.13 -17.89 -2.69
CA PHE A 268 15.31 -18.98 -2.15
C PHE A 268 13.83 -18.62 -2.13
N CYS A 269 13.47 -17.43 -1.61
CA CYS A 269 12.09 -16.97 -1.59
C CYS A 269 11.52 -16.82 -3.01
N LEU A 270 12.34 -16.34 -3.95
CA LEU A 270 11.97 -16.16 -5.35
C LEU A 270 11.66 -17.49 -6.06
N LEU A 271 12.43 -18.54 -5.77
CA LEU A 271 12.34 -19.85 -6.41
C LEU A 271 11.31 -20.79 -5.77
N THR A 272 10.71 -20.39 -4.64
CA THR A 272 9.73 -21.17 -3.87
C THR A 272 8.44 -20.39 -3.72
N ASP A 273 7.38 -21.03 -3.22
CA ASP A 273 6.09 -20.36 -2.98
C ASP A 273 6.15 -19.23 -1.96
N TRP A 274 7.28 -19.08 -1.24
CA TRP A 274 7.52 -17.98 -0.31
C TRP A 274 7.36 -16.60 -0.93
N ASN A 275 7.64 -16.43 -2.23
CA ASN A 275 7.37 -15.15 -2.88
C ASN A 275 5.87 -14.80 -2.88
N LEU A 276 4.98 -15.78 -3.05
CA LEU A 276 3.53 -15.59 -3.02
C LEU A 276 3.03 -15.48 -1.57
N ILE A 277 3.51 -16.35 -0.67
CA ILE A 277 3.17 -16.30 0.77
C ILE A 277 3.51 -14.93 1.35
N LEU A 278 4.72 -14.43 1.09
CA LEU A 278 5.14 -13.10 1.54
C LEU A 278 4.31 -12.01 0.87
N SER A 279 3.95 -12.13 -0.40
CA SER A 279 3.11 -11.14 -1.07
C SER A 279 1.70 -11.08 -0.49
N THR A 280 1.07 -12.23 -0.19
CA THR A 280 -0.25 -12.30 0.47
C THR A 280 -0.19 -11.81 1.91
N PHE A 281 0.88 -12.13 2.64
CA PHE A 281 1.04 -11.66 4.01
C PHE A 281 1.23 -10.14 4.11
N MET A 282 1.85 -9.51 3.11
CA MET A 282 2.28 -8.12 3.19
C MET A 282 1.14 -7.09 3.19
N GLY A 283 -0.11 -7.47 2.89
CA GLY A 283 -1.27 -6.61 3.12
C GLY A 283 -1.37 -6.19 4.60
N HIS A 284 -1.76 -7.13 5.45
CA HIS A 284 -1.75 -6.94 6.91
C HIS A 284 -0.34 -6.71 7.46
N GLY A 285 0.70 -7.28 6.84
CA GLY A 285 2.09 -7.04 7.23
C GLY A 285 2.50 -5.56 7.14
N MET A 286 2.01 -4.83 6.14
CA MET A 286 2.28 -3.40 5.99
C MET A 286 1.50 -2.55 7.01
N GLU A 287 0.31 -2.98 7.42
CA GLU A 287 -0.44 -2.35 8.53
C GLU A 287 0.34 -2.47 9.84
N VAL A 288 0.83 -3.68 10.17
CA VAL A 288 1.68 -3.93 11.34
C VAL A 288 2.98 -3.11 11.28
N LEU A 289 3.60 -3.03 10.10
CA LEU A 289 4.80 -2.21 9.89
C LEU A 289 4.49 -0.72 10.08
N ALA A 290 3.32 -0.24 9.63
CA ALA A 290 2.88 1.12 9.84
C ALA A 290 2.69 1.42 11.34
N ILE A 291 2.08 0.52 12.12
CA ILE A 291 1.99 0.65 13.59
C ILE A 291 3.39 0.85 14.19
N PHE A 292 4.33 -0.03 13.83
CA PHE A 292 5.70 0.04 14.33
C PHE A 292 6.40 1.35 13.95
N ILE A 293 6.41 1.72 12.66
CA ILE A 293 7.10 2.91 12.15
C ILE A 293 6.49 4.17 12.77
N CYS A 294 5.18 4.31 12.75
CA CYS A 294 4.50 5.51 13.26
C CYS A 294 4.75 5.71 14.75
N LEU A 295 4.66 4.66 15.57
CA LEU A 295 4.96 4.76 17.00
C LEU A 295 6.44 5.03 17.26
N TYR A 296 7.35 4.41 16.50
CA TYR A 296 8.78 4.69 16.59
C TYR A 296 9.09 6.16 16.24
N LEU A 297 8.52 6.70 15.17
CA LEU A 297 8.69 8.11 14.77
C LEU A 297 8.09 9.07 15.80
N SER A 298 6.95 8.74 16.39
CA SER A 298 6.36 9.54 17.47
C SER A 298 7.29 9.60 18.70
N ILE A 299 7.80 8.46 19.14
CA ILE A 299 8.66 8.36 20.32
C ILE A 299 10.02 9.02 20.07
N SER A 300 10.67 8.69 18.96
CA SER A 300 12.01 9.20 18.61
C SER A 300 12.02 10.68 18.22
N GLY A 301 10.92 11.18 17.65
CA GLY A 301 10.87 12.53 17.09
C GLY A 301 11.66 12.67 15.78
N TYR A 302 12.04 11.56 15.13
CA TYR A 302 12.61 11.59 13.79
C TYR A 302 11.62 12.18 12.77
N PHE A 303 12.15 12.88 11.77
CA PHE A 303 11.39 13.53 10.70
C PHE A 303 10.37 14.59 11.14
N ARG A 304 10.57 15.25 12.28
CA ARG A 304 9.79 16.44 12.68
C ARG A 304 10.06 17.60 11.72
N ARG A 305 9.07 17.99 10.93
CA ARG A 305 9.06 19.19 10.07
C ARG A 305 8.16 20.29 10.63
N MET A 306 7.05 19.90 11.26
CA MET A 306 6.08 20.82 11.86
C MET A 306 5.78 20.44 13.32
N ASP A 307 5.26 21.42 14.05
CA ASP A 307 4.70 21.16 15.38
C ASP A 307 3.44 20.29 15.25
N GLY A 308 3.44 19.13 15.89
CA GLY A 308 2.34 18.16 15.86
C GLY A 308 2.60 16.87 15.09
N ASP A 309 3.69 16.77 14.30
CA ASP A 309 4.00 15.56 13.51
C ASP A 309 4.04 14.30 14.37
N ARG A 310 4.64 14.39 15.58
CA ARG A 310 4.73 13.27 16.52
C ARG A 310 3.36 12.78 16.98
N THR A 311 2.42 13.71 17.20
CA THR A 311 1.06 13.40 17.61
C THR A 311 0.30 12.74 16.47
N ILE A 312 0.47 13.22 15.23
CA ILE A 312 -0.12 12.61 14.02
C ILE A 312 0.40 11.19 13.83
N TYR A 313 1.71 10.98 13.96
CA TYR A 313 2.28 9.63 13.86
C TYR A 313 1.70 8.70 14.94
N ALA A 314 1.65 9.12 16.20
CA ALA A 314 1.03 8.31 17.25
C ALA A 314 -0.44 8.01 16.96
N MET A 315 -1.20 9.02 16.53
CA MET A 315 -2.61 8.87 16.17
C MET A 315 -2.81 7.83 15.06
N LEU A 316 -2.03 7.90 13.97
CA LEU A 316 -2.11 6.93 12.88
C LEU A 316 -1.73 5.52 13.35
N GLY A 317 -0.63 5.37 14.11
CA GLY A 317 -0.18 4.08 14.63
C GLY A 317 -1.20 3.42 15.55
N PHE A 318 -1.81 4.17 16.48
CA PHE A 318 -2.86 3.65 17.35
C PHE A 318 -4.17 3.39 16.61
N PHE A 319 -4.54 4.23 15.64
CA PHE A 319 -5.74 4.00 14.83
C PHE A 319 -5.65 2.68 14.04
N THR A 320 -4.50 2.43 13.40
CA THR A 320 -4.25 1.16 12.70
C THR A 320 -4.29 -0.01 13.69
N LEU A 321 -3.60 0.10 14.83
CA LEU A 321 -3.60 -0.93 15.87
C LEU A 321 -5.03 -1.29 16.33
N PHE A 322 -5.87 -0.30 16.62
CA PHE A 322 -7.25 -0.56 17.04
C PHE A 322 -8.12 -1.14 15.94
N SER A 323 -7.87 -0.72 14.69
CA SER A 323 -8.60 -1.24 13.53
C SER A 323 -8.27 -2.72 13.31
N ASP A 324 -7.00 -3.10 13.36
CA ASP A 324 -6.55 -4.48 13.13
C ASP A 324 -6.97 -5.40 14.28
N LEU A 325 -6.91 -4.91 15.53
CA LEU A 325 -7.41 -5.64 16.69
C LEU A 325 -8.93 -5.81 16.67
N GLN A 326 -9.69 -4.78 16.28
CA GLN A 326 -11.14 -4.90 16.10
C GLN A 326 -11.46 -5.89 14.99
N PHE A 327 -10.79 -5.79 13.84
CA PHE A 327 -10.96 -6.70 12.72
C PHE A 327 -10.69 -8.15 13.14
N SER A 328 -9.57 -8.39 13.83
CA SER A 328 -9.21 -9.71 14.35
C SER A 328 -10.23 -10.23 15.37
N TRP A 329 -10.72 -9.36 16.25
CA TRP A 329 -11.76 -9.73 17.22
C TRP A 329 -13.06 -10.13 16.53
N GLN A 330 -13.51 -9.36 15.54
CA GLN A 330 -14.70 -9.70 14.75
C GLN A 330 -14.50 -11.05 14.05
N LEU A 331 -13.33 -11.27 13.44
CA LEU A 331 -13.05 -12.52 12.74
C LEU A 331 -12.98 -13.76 13.65
N LEU A 332 -12.63 -13.59 14.94
CA LEU A 332 -12.54 -14.69 15.90
C LEU A 332 -13.86 -14.99 16.63
N TYR A 333 -14.71 -13.97 16.84
CA TYR A 333 -15.84 -14.08 17.78
C TYR A 333 -17.21 -13.76 17.16
N ASP A 334 -17.26 -13.21 15.95
CA ASP A 334 -18.49 -12.93 15.24
C ASP A 334 -18.66 -13.93 14.09
N LEU A 335 -19.58 -14.89 14.26
CA LEU A 335 -19.83 -15.96 13.29
C LEU A 335 -20.35 -15.43 11.95
N ASP A 336 -21.15 -14.37 11.96
CA ASP A 336 -21.67 -13.77 10.73
C ASP A 336 -20.54 -13.09 9.96
N PHE A 337 -19.68 -12.36 10.68
CA PHE A 337 -18.50 -11.75 10.07
C PHE A 337 -17.49 -12.78 9.56
N GLN A 338 -17.28 -13.86 10.32
CA GLN A 338 -16.38 -14.95 9.95
C GLN A 338 -16.87 -15.65 8.67
N SER A 339 -18.14 -16.05 8.61
CA SER A 339 -18.69 -16.71 7.42
C SER A 339 -18.64 -15.79 6.19
N TRP A 340 -18.95 -14.51 6.35
CA TRP A 340 -18.81 -13.51 5.29
C TRP A 340 -17.36 -13.34 4.81
N TYR A 341 -16.40 -13.37 5.73
CA TYR A 341 -14.98 -13.25 5.39
C TYR A 341 -14.42 -14.53 4.75
N GLU A 342 -14.89 -15.71 5.16
CA GLU A 342 -14.53 -17.00 4.54
C GLU A 342 -15.14 -17.18 3.15
N GLU A 343 -16.31 -16.60 2.89
CA GLU A 343 -16.94 -16.58 1.56
C GLU A 343 -16.15 -15.72 0.54
N GLY A 344 -15.24 -14.88 1.02
CA GLY A 344 -14.42 -14.00 0.18
C GLY A 344 -15.24 -12.94 -0.57
N LYS A 345 -14.64 -12.31 -1.59
CA LYS A 345 -15.36 -11.38 -2.48
C LYS A 345 -16.24 -12.15 -3.45
N GLY A 346 -17.33 -12.72 -2.94
CA GLY A 346 -18.35 -13.41 -3.73
C GLY A 346 -17.99 -14.80 -4.23
N GLY A 347 -17.15 -15.53 -3.49
CA GLY A 347 -16.66 -16.85 -3.90
C GLY A 347 -15.72 -16.86 -5.11
N ILE A 348 -15.21 -15.67 -5.52
CA ILE A 348 -14.32 -15.50 -6.66
C ILE A 348 -12.88 -15.18 -6.22
N ILE A 349 -12.71 -14.39 -5.14
CA ILE A 349 -11.41 -14.02 -4.56
C ILE A 349 -11.48 -14.31 -3.06
N ASP A 350 -10.62 -15.18 -2.58
CA ASP A 350 -10.47 -15.45 -1.16
C ASP A 350 -9.70 -14.32 -0.48
N ASN A 351 -10.01 -14.05 0.79
CA ASN A 351 -9.31 -13.02 1.55
C ASN A 351 -7.94 -13.50 2.03
N ASP A 352 -7.00 -12.58 2.25
CA ASP A 352 -5.59 -12.92 2.48
C ASP A 352 -5.36 -13.89 3.64
N LEU A 353 -6.04 -13.69 4.77
CA LEU A 353 -5.90 -14.59 5.92
C LEU A 353 -6.50 -15.98 5.65
N VAL A 354 -7.55 -16.06 4.82
CA VAL A 354 -8.12 -17.34 4.37
C VAL A 354 -7.13 -18.07 3.49
N ILE A 355 -6.54 -17.38 2.50
CA ILE A 355 -5.51 -17.95 1.61
C ILE A 355 -4.31 -18.45 2.43
N LEU A 356 -3.83 -17.67 3.39
CA LEU A 356 -2.73 -18.08 4.27
C LEU A 356 -3.09 -19.32 5.08
N ALA A 357 -4.28 -19.36 5.67
CA ALA A 357 -4.74 -20.46 6.50
C ALA A 357 -4.93 -21.76 5.71
N SER A 358 -5.73 -21.73 4.64
CA SER A 358 -6.16 -22.92 3.92
C SER A 358 -5.13 -23.41 2.91
N GLU A 359 -4.50 -22.51 2.14
CA GLU A 359 -3.67 -22.92 1.01
C GLU A 359 -2.19 -23.10 1.36
N TYR A 360 -1.65 -22.31 2.28
CA TYR A 360 -0.21 -22.28 2.54
C TYR A 360 0.18 -22.99 3.83
N PHE A 361 -0.53 -22.71 4.93
CA PHE A 361 -0.18 -23.27 6.23
C PHE A 361 -1.02 -24.49 6.61
N ASN A 362 -2.16 -24.72 5.94
CA ASN A 362 -3.11 -25.78 6.25
C ASN A 362 -3.48 -25.83 7.75
N VAL A 363 -3.82 -24.65 8.27
CA VAL A 363 -4.24 -24.43 9.67
C VAL A 363 -5.59 -23.73 9.69
N ASP A 364 -6.23 -23.74 10.85
CA ASP A 364 -7.48 -23.01 11.04
C ASP A 364 -7.26 -21.49 10.89
N LEU A 365 -8.26 -20.79 10.33
CA LEU A 365 -8.24 -19.33 10.16
C LEU A 365 -7.91 -18.61 11.48
N SER A 366 -8.46 -19.09 12.59
CA SER A 366 -8.21 -18.56 13.93
C SER A 366 -6.73 -18.55 14.33
N THR A 367 -5.93 -19.50 13.83
CA THR A 367 -4.49 -19.58 14.10
C THR A 367 -3.76 -18.43 13.42
N VAL A 368 -4.05 -18.18 12.15
CA VAL A 368 -3.44 -17.08 11.37
C VAL A 368 -3.86 -15.72 11.95
N VAL A 369 -5.13 -15.57 12.32
CA VAL A 369 -5.62 -14.37 13.02
C VAL A 369 -4.89 -14.18 14.36
N GLY A 370 -4.62 -15.26 15.09
CA GLY A 370 -3.79 -15.24 16.30
C GLY A 370 -2.38 -14.69 16.06
N TRP A 371 -1.74 -15.05 14.94
CA TRP A 371 -0.45 -14.49 14.54
C TRP A 371 -0.53 -12.99 14.23
N LEU A 372 -1.60 -12.54 13.58
CA LEU A 372 -1.84 -11.11 13.34
C LEU A 372 -1.99 -10.35 14.66
N VAL A 373 -2.83 -10.83 15.59
CA VAL A 373 -3.01 -10.23 16.92
C VAL A 373 -1.68 -10.16 17.68
N ALA A 374 -0.90 -11.25 17.68
CA ALA A 374 0.41 -11.27 18.31
C ALA A 374 1.36 -10.24 17.67
N SER A 375 1.33 -10.10 16.35
CA SER A 375 2.12 -9.11 15.60
C SER A 375 1.72 -7.68 15.94
N CYS A 376 0.42 -7.40 16.04
CA CYS A 376 -0.12 -6.11 16.46
C CYS A 376 0.30 -5.72 17.89
N ILE A 377 0.30 -6.68 18.83
CA ILE A 377 0.74 -6.42 20.22
C ILE A 377 2.26 -6.22 20.29
N THR A 378 3.03 -6.98 19.52
CA THR A 378 4.49 -6.91 19.53
C THR A 378 5.03 -5.66 18.84
N ALA A 379 4.36 -5.14 17.81
CA ALA A 379 4.83 -3.96 17.06
C ALA A 379 5.09 -2.71 17.94
N PRO A 380 4.18 -2.25 18.82
CA PRO A 380 4.44 -1.15 19.75
C PRO A 380 5.61 -1.42 20.71
N ILE A 381 5.73 -2.67 21.19
CA ILE A 381 6.81 -3.09 22.10
C ILE A 381 8.15 -2.99 21.38
N LEU A 382 8.23 -3.51 20.15
CA LEU A 382 9.42 -3.45 19.32
C LEU A 382 9.79 -2.01 18.97
N ALA A 383 8.81 -1.14 18.68
CA ALA A 383 9.05 0.28 18.44
C ALA A 383 9.70 0.96 19.65
N PHE A 384 9.17 0.69 20.85
CA PHE A 384 9.75 1.21 22.09
C PHE A 384 11.14 0.64 22.39
N LEU A 385 11.33 -0.68 22.23
CA LEU A 385 12.62 -1.33 22.47
C LEU A 385 13.69 -0.84 21.48
N LEU A 386 13.34 -0.68 20.20
CA LEU A 386 14.25 -0.15 19.20
C LEU A 386 14.73 1.25 19.57
N PHE A 387 13.81 2.13 19.99
CA PHE A 387 14.17 3.45 20.50
C PHE A 387 15.04 3.36 21.77
N ARG A 388 14.63 2.56 22.75
CA ARG A 388 15.31 2.42 24.04
C ARG A 388 16.77 1.99 23.88
N TYR A 389 17.05 1.08 22.94
CA TYR A 389 18.38 0.48 22.72
C TYR A 389 19.06 0.95 21.42
N GLU A 390 18.60 2.05 20.83
CA GLU A 390 19.10 2.53 19.54
C GLU A 390 20.62 2.77 19.55
N SER A 391 21.15 3.30 20.65
CA SER A 391 22.60 3.56 20.79
C SER A 391 23.43 2.27 20.77
N TRP A 392 22.89 1.16 21.26
CA TRP A 392 23.53 -0.15 21.22
C TRP A 392 23.47 -0.73 19.82
N LEU A 393 22.33 -0.61 19.16
CA LEU A 393 22.15 -1.07 17.79
C LEU A 393 23.08 -0.35 16.82
N ARG A 394 23.19 0.99 16.93
CA ARG A 394 24.13 1.79 16.14
C ARG A 394 25.58 1.36 16.36
N SER A 395 25.95 1.04 17.60
CA SER A 395 27.29 0.52 17.94
C SER A 395 27.55 -0.86 17.31
N ALA A 396 26.56 -1.76 17.37
CA ALA A 396 26.65 -3.07 16.73
C ALA A 396 26.78 -2.95 15.20
N ILE A 397 26.01 -2.05 14.57
CA ILE A 397 26.13 -1.75 13.13
C ILE A 397 27.52 -1.18 12.82
N GLY A 398 28.04 -0.28 13.66
CA GLY A 398 29.40 0.26 13.52
C GLY A 398 30.48 -0.83 13.55
N LYS A 399 30.32 -1.89 14.35
CA LYS A 399 31.23 -3.05 14.37
C LYS A 399 31.10 -3.94 13.13
N LEU A 400 29.94 -3.92 12.47
CA LEU A 400 29.71 -4.67 11.24
C LEU A 400 30.31 -3.93 10.03
N LEU A 401 30.33 -2.60 10.11
CA LEU A 401 31.01 -1.68 9.21
C LEU A 401 32.50 -1.46 9.55
N ALA A 402 33.06 -2.19 10.51
CA ALA A 402 34.48 -2.16 10.87
C ALA A 402 35.10 -3.53 10.62
#